data_AF-A0A9J6B3K6-F1
#
_entry.id   AF-A0A9J6B3K6-F1
#
_cell.length_a   1.000
_cell.length_b   1.000
_cell.length_c   1.000
_cell.angle_alpha   90.00
_cell.angle_beta   90.00
_cell.angle_gamma   90.00
#
_symmetry.space_group_name_H-M   'P 1'
#
loop_
_entity.id
_entity.type
_entity.pdbx_description
1 polymer ?
#
loop_
_entity_poly.entity_id
_entity_poly.type
_entity_poly.pdbx_seq_one_letter_code
_entity_poly.pdbx_strand_id
1 'polypeptide(L)'
;MVGAFLCGKELVSPPINHISYANDIIHFCSRDRKSIGKMVNVVRKYEMVSRQMINLNKSFFYPHDKTPLIVGVRLRRMTGIRHGNFPFTYLGRPVYYGRKKRAYFEELVKKVKNRVLMWHNKWLSYGGNSY
;
A
#
# COMPACT_ATOMS: atom_id res chain seq x y z
N MET A 1 6.57 -7.31 9.56
CA MET A 1 6.56 -6.52 8.30
C MET A 1 5.17 -6.55 7.67
N VAL A 2 4.64 -5.43 7.19
CA VAL A 2 3.44 -5.37 6.35
C VAL A 2 3.88 -5.06 4.92
N GLY A 3 3.41 -5.85 3.96
CA GLY A 3 3.83 -5.76 2.57
C GLY A 3 2.68 -5.42 1.64
N ALA A 4 2.88 -4.44 0.76
CA ALA A 4 2.07 -4.27 -0.43
C ALA A 4 2.90 -4.62 -1.67
N PHE A 5 2.39 -5.52 -2.49
CA PHE A 5 3.10 -6.02 -3.66
C PHE A 5 2.43 -5.52 -4.94
N LEU A 6 3.05 -4.55 -5.61
CA LEU A 6 2.53 -3.94 -6.83
C LEU A 6 3.06 -4.67 -8.05
N CYS A 7 2.14 -5.25 -8.82
CA CYS A 7 2.47 -5.94 -10.07
C CYS A 7 2.08 -5.06 -11.26
N GLY A 8 3.10 -4.54 -11.94
CA GLY A 8 2.95 -3.55 -13.01
C GLY A 8 2.39 -4.12 -14.32
N LYS A 9 2.02 -3.23 -15.24
CA LYS A 9 1.68 -3.59 -16.63
C LYS A 9 2.85 -4.24 -17.35
N GLU A 10 4.06 -3.76 -17.06
CA GLU A 10 5.26 -4.07 -17.82
C GLU A 10 5.85 -5.44 -17.46
N LEU A 11 6.48 -6.05 -18.46
CA LEU A 11 7.20 -7.31 -18.31
C LEU A 11 8.58 -7.12 -17.67
N VAL A 12 9.11 -5.90 -17.69
CA VAL A 12 10.42 -5.55 -17.13
C VAL A 12 10.23 -4.88 -15.78
N SER A 13 11.08 -5.23 -14.81
CA SER A 13 10.94 -4.70 -13.45
C SER A 13 11.56 -3.32 -13.40
N PRO A 14 10.93 -2.35 -12.73
CA PRO A 14 11.50 -1.01 -12.64
C PRO A 14 12.84 -1.07 -11.89
N PRO A 15 13.79 -0.16 -12.22
CA PRO A 15 15.09 -0.10 -11.55
C PRO A 15 14.95 0.16 -10.05
N ILE A 16 13.93 0.94 -9.65
CA ILE A 16 13.51 1.09 -8.26
C ILE A 16 12.33 0.14 -8.03
N ASN A 17 12.57 -0.92 -7.24
CA ASN A 17 11.61 -2.00 -7.03
C ASN A 17 11.04 -2.07 -5.60
N HIS A 18 11.34 -1.11 -4.74
CA HIS A 18 10.75 -1.03 -3.41
C HIS A 18 10.74 0.38 -2.84
N ILE A 19 9.77 0.65 -1.96
CA ILE A 19 9.70 1.82 -1.09
C ILE A 19 9.36 1.30 0.32
N SER A 20 10.08 1.76 1.33
CA SER A 20 9.91 1.31 2.71
C SER A 20 9.80 2.49 3.67
N TYR A 21 8.90 2.39 4.65
CA TYR A 21 8.80 3.31 5.77
C TYR A 21 8.44 2.54 7.05
N ALA A 22 9.31 2.62 8.06
CA ALA A 22 9.19 1.83 9.28
C ALA A 22 8.92 0.34 8.98
N ASN A 23 7.73 -0.15 9.32
CA ASN A 23 7.34 -1.55 9.17
C ASN A 23 6.54 -1.84 7.89
N ASP A 24 6.28 -0.83 7.06
CA ASP A 24 5.43 -0.90 5.86
C ASP A 24 6.29 -0.78 4.59
N ILE A 25 6.24 -1.82 3.75
CA ILE A 25 7.05 -1.89 2.53
C ILE A 25 6.16 -2.15 1.33
N ILE A 26 6.36 -1.35 0.28
CA ILE A 26 5.81 -1.58 -1.05
C ILE A 26 6.91 -2.19 -1.92
N HIS A 27 6.66 -3.36 -2.50
CA HIS A 27 7.54 -3.96 -3.50
C HIS A 27 6.89 -3.88 -4.89
N PHE A 28 7.61 -3.31 -5.85
CA PHE A 28 7.23 -3.30 -7.26
C PHE A 28 7.89 -4.47 -7.98
N CYS A 29 7.10 -5.20 -8.74
CA CYS A 29 7.57 -6.37 -9.48
C CYS A 29 6.86 -6.49 -10.82
N SER A 30 7.54 -7.09 -11.80
CA SER A 30 6.92 -7.50 -13.05
C SER A 30 6.01 -8.70 -12.88
N ARG A 31 5.11 -8.85 -13.84
CA ARG A 31 4.14 -9.95 -13.91
C ARG A 31 4.72 -11.32 -14.29
N ASP A 32 5.99 -11.38 -14.70
CA ASP A 32 6.61 -12.63 -15.12
C ASP A 32 6.96 -13.53 -13.91
N ARG A 33 7.02 -14.84 -14.16
CA ARG A 33 7.24 -15.83 -13.10
C ARG A 33 8.60 -15.66 -12.41
N LYS A 34 9.63 -15.24 -13.13
CA LYS A 34 11.00 -15.13 -12.58
C LYS A 34 11.06 -13.95 -11.62
N SER A 35 10.52 -12.79 -11.99
CA SER A 35 10.50 -11.61 -11.12
C SER A 35 9.67 -11.85 -9.86
N ILE A 36 8.48 -12.46 -9.99
CA ILE A 36 7.67 -12.85 -8.83
C ILE A 36 8.45 -13.81 -7.92
N GLY A 37 9.10 -14.84 -8.49
CA GLY A 37 9.94 -15.76 -7.71
C GLY A 37 11.08 -15.06 -6.97
N LYS A 38 11.77 -14.12 -7.63
CA LYS A 38 12.83 -13.31 -7.00
C LYS A 38 12.29 -12.48 -5.84
N MET A 39 11.14 -11.82 -6.01
CA MET A 39 10.48 -11.04 -4.96
C MET A 39 10.13 -11.91 -3.75
N VAL A 40 9.58 -13.10 -3.97
CA VAL A 40 9.28 -14.06 -2.89
C VAL A 40 10.56 -14.52 -2.19
N ASN A 41 11.64 -14.77 -2.92
CA ASN A 41 12.92 -15.15 -2.33
C ASN A 41 13.53 -14.02 -1.50
N VAL A 42 13.42 -12.76 -1.95
CA VAL A 42 13.87 -11.58 -1.17
C VAL A 42 13.11 -11.49 0.14
N VAL A 43 11.79 -11.63 0.09
CA VAL A 43 10.94 -11.68 1.28
C VAL A 43 11.38 -12.78 2.24
N ARG A 44 11.50 -14.03 1.77
CA ARG A 44 11.91 -15.15 2.63
C ARG A 44 13.30 -14.94 3.23
N LYS A 45 14.24 -14.41 2.45
CA LYS A 45 15.58 -14.08 2.94
C LYS A 45 15.54 -13.03 4.04
N TYR A 46 14.71 -12.00 3.87
CA TYR A 46 14.47 -11.00 4.89
C TYR A 46 13.91 -11.64 6.17
N GLU A 47 12.89 -12.50 6.06
CA GLU A 47 12.31 -13.17 7.23
C GLU A 47 13.34 -14.03 7.98
N MET A 48 14.20 -14.75 7.26
CA MET A 48 15.26 -15.57 7.86
C MET A 48 16.31 -14.73 8.60
N VAL A 49 16.76 -13.62 8.00
CA VAL A 49 17.83 -12.78 8.56
C VAL A 49 17.31 -11.89 9.69
N SER A 50 16.14 -11.25 9.49
CA SER A 50 15.56 -10.33 10.46
C SER A 50 14.81 -11.02 11.60
N ARG A 51 14.46 -12.30 11.43
CA ARG A 51 13.52 -13.05 12.30
C ARG A 51 12.13 -12.41 12.39
N GLN A 52 11.80 -11.50 11.47
CA GLN A 52 10.47 -10.92 11.37
C GLN A 52 9.64 -11.70 10.35
N MET A 53 8.36 -11.87 10.63
CA MET A 53 7.42 -12.47 9.68
C MET A 53 6.62 -11.39 8.94
N ILE A 54 6.22 -11.70 7.71
CA ILE A 54 5.18 -10.96 7.02
C ILE A 54 3.83 -11.22 7.68
N ASN A 55 3.11 -10.14 7.96
CA ASN A 55 1.72 -10.23 8.39
C ASN A 55 0.82 -10.43 7.17
N LEU A 56 0.47 -11.68 6.86
CA LEU A 56 -0.38 -12.04 5.72
C LEU A 56 -1.79 -11.41 5.78
N ASN A 57 -2.29 -11.11 6.98
CA ASN A 57 -3.61 -10.50 7.15
C ASN A 57 -3.63 -9.02 6.79
N LYS A 58 -2.49 -8.33 6.95
CA LYS A 58 -2.32 -6.91 6.62
C LYS A 58 -1.67 -6.69 5.24
N SER A 59 -1.12 -7.74 4.65
CA SER A 59 -0.40 -7.66 3.38
C SER A 59 -1.30 -7.96 2.20
N PHE A 60 -1.08 -7.28 1.10
CA PHE A 60 -1.89 -7.39 -0.12
C PHE A 60 -1.03 -7.36 -1.37
N PHE A 61 -1.46 -8.05 -2.42
CA PHE A 61 -0.91 -7.87 -3.76
C PHE A 61 -1.92 -7.13 -4.64
N TYR A 62 -1.40 -6.24 -5.48
CA TYR A 62 -2.16 -5.31 -6.30
C TYR A 62 -1.70 -5.43 -7.75
N PRO A 63 -2.35 -6.33 -8.53
CA PRO A 63 -2.05 -6.46 -9.94
C PRO A 63 -2.71 -5.33 -10.72
N HIS A 64 -2.02 -4.87 -11.76
CA HIS A 64 -2.61 -3.93 -12.71
C HIS A 64 -3.80 -4.58 -13.45
N ASP A 65 -4.89 -3.85 -13.77
CA ASP A 65 -6.10 -4.38 -14.46
C ASP A 65 -5.84 -5.24 -15.71
N LYS A 66 -4.91 -4.80 -16.56
CA LYS A 66 -4.48 -5.55 -17.74
C LYS A 66 -3.70 -6.84 -17.43
N THR A 67 -3.63 -7.26 -16.16
CA THR A 67 -2.92 -8.46 -15.75
C THR A 67 -3.83 -9.68 -15.85
N PRO A 68 -3.49 -10.67 -16.69
CA PRO A 68 -4.15 -11.96 -16.67
C PRO A 68 -4.35 -12.54 -15.26
N LEU A 69 -5.58 -12.98 -14.98
CA LEU A 69 -6.01 -13.55 -13.69
C LEU A 69 -5.08 -14.66 -13.20
N ILE A 70 -4.51 -15.45 -14.11
CA ILE A 70 -3.56 -16.52 -13.80
C ILE A 70 -2.34 -16.03 -13.00
N VAL A 71 -1.91 -14.78 -13.18
CA VAL A 71 -0.81 -14.19 -12.41
C VAL A 71 -1.22 -13.93 -10.97
N GLY A 72 -2.44 -13.43 -10.74
CA GLY A 72 -2.98 -13.25 -9.39
C GLY A 72 -3.15 -14.58 -8.66
N VAL A 73 -3.66 -15.60 -9.34
CA VAL A 73 -3.76 -16.97 -8.79
C VAL A 73 -2.38 -17.52 -8.43
N ARG A 74 -1.39 -17.34 -9.31
CA ARG A 74 0.00 -17.75 -9.06
C ARG A 74 0.60 -17.03 -7.86
N LEU A 75 0.44 -15.70 -7.78
CA LEU A 75 0.91 -14.90 -6.64
C LEU A 75 0.32 -15.42 -5.34
N ARG A 76 -1.00 -15.57 -5.29
CA ARG A 76 -1.70 -16.10 -4.12
C ARG A 76 -1.20 -17.50 -3.72
N ARG A 77 -0.98 -18.39 -4.69
CA ARG A 77 -0.43 -19.74 -4.43
C ARG A 77 1.01 -19.71 -3.90
N MET A 78 1.85 -18.79 -4.40
CA MET A 78 3.25 -18.71 -4.00
C MET A 78 3.48 -18.02 -2.66
N THR A 79 2.64 -17.03 -2.30
CA THR A 79 2.86 -16.18 -1.12
C THR A 79 1.80 -16.31 -0.03
N GLY A 80 0.61 -16.83 -0.35
CA GLY A 80 -0.54 -16.83 0.56
C GLY A 80 -1.18 -15.44 0.75
N ILE A 81 -0.66 -14.41 0.09
CA ILE A 81 -1.10 -13.02 0.25
C ILE A 81 -2.44 -12.79 -0.49
N ARG A 82 -3.30 -11.96 0.10
CA ARG A 82 -4.62 -11.64 -0.45
C ARG A 82 -4.54 -10.61 -1.58
N HIS A 83 -5.51 -10.69 -2.49
CA HIS A 83 -5.67 -9.67 -3.54
C HIS A 83 -6.20 -8.38 -2.92
N GLY A 84 -5.56 -7.25 -3.24
CA GLY A 84 -6.03 -5.91 -2.91
C GLY A 84 -6.53 -5.18 -4.15
N ASN A 85 -7.39 -4.18 -3.94
CA ASN A 85 -7.95 -3.37 -5.01
C ASN A 85 -7.36 -1.96 -4.98
N PHE A 86 -7.24 -1.34 -6.15
CA PHE A 86 -6.89 0.07 -6.27
C PHE A 86 -8.15 0.97 -6.21
N PRO A 87 -8.02 2.23 -5.77
CA PRO A 87 -6.86 2.78 -5.07
C PRO A 87 -6.73 2.17 -3.65
N PHE A 88 -5.52 2.13 -3.10
CA PHE A 88 -5.29 1.81 -1.69
C PHE A 88 -4.47 2.92 -1.02
N THR A 89 -4.44 2.95 0.30
CA THR A 89 -3.75 4.00 1.05
C THR A 89 -2.39 3.54 1.54
N TYR A 90 -1.34 4.32 1.25
CA TYR A 90 -0.01 4.16 1.82
C TYR A 90 0.44 5.48 2.42
N LEU A 91 0.79 5.48 3.71
CA LEU A 91 1.19 6.69 4.46
C LEU A 91 0.19 7.85 4.33
N GLY A 92 -1.10 7.54 4.34
CA GLY A 92 -2.18 8.53 4.21
C GLY A 92 -2.38 9.09 2.79
N ARG A 93 -1.67 8.58 1.79
CA ARG A 93 -1.80 8.98 0.38
C ARG A 93 -2.41 7.85 -0.45
N PRO A 94 -3.33 8.16 -1.37
CA PRO A 94 -3.88 7.15 -2.27
C PRO A 94 -2.82 6.75 -3.31
N VAL A 95 -2.58 5.45 -3.41
CA VAL A 95 -1.79 4.80 -4.45
C VAL A 95 -2.76 4.26 -5.49
N TYR A 96 -2.54 4.63 -6.76
CA TYR A 96 -3.36 4.26 -7.90
C TYR A 96 -2.52 4.19 -9.17
N TYR A 97 -3.02 3.52 -10.20
CA TYR A 97 -2.45 3.57 -11.55
C TYR A 97 -3.37 4.38 -12.48
N GLY A 98 -2.78 4.93 -13.55
CA GLY A 98 -3.51 5.71 -14.55
C GLY A 98 -3.70 7.18 -14.15
N ARG A 99 -4.74 7.82 -14.71
CA ARG A 99 -4.99 9.25 -14.50
C ARG A 99 -5.49 9.53 -13.08
N LYS A 100 -5.01 10.62 -12.49
CA LYS A 100 -5.52 11.13 -11.20
C LYS A 100 -7.03 11.35 -11.30
N LYS A 101 -7.79 10.85 -10.31
CA LYS A 101 -9.22 11.11 -10.18
C LYS A 101 -9.49 11.83 -8.87
N ARG A 102 -10.37 12.83 -8.89
CA ARG A 102 -10.78 13.59 -7.69
C ARG A 102 -11.30 12.65 -6.59
N ALA A 103 -12.06 11.63 -6.98
CA ALA A 103 -12.63 10.62 -6.09
C ALA A 103 -11.59 9.93 -5.18
N TYR A 104 -10.36 9.72 -5.67
CA TYR A 104 -9.31 9.05 -4.89
C TYR A 104 -8.83 9.85 -3.67
N PHE A 105 -9.10 11.16 -3.65
CA PHE A 105 -8.66 12.06 -2.59
C PHE A 105 -9.80 12.53 -1.69
N GLU A 106 -11.04 12.06 -1.90
CA GLU A 106 -12.20 12.50 -1.12
C GLU A 106 -12.04 12.21 0.38
N GLU A 107 -11.51 11.05 0.73
CA GLU A 107 -11.26 10.70 2.13
C GLU A 107 -10.21 11.62 2.76
N LEU A 108 -9.15 11.96 2.02
CA LEU A 108 -8.12 12.89 2.48
C LEU A 108 -8.71 14.29 2.70
N VAL A 109 -9.50 14.78 1.74
CA VAL A 109 -10.18 16.08 1.84
C VAL A 109 -11.13 16.09 3.04
N LYS A 110 -11.89 15.01 3.27
CA LYS A 110 -12.77 14.87 4.44
C LYS A 110 -11.99 14.94 5.75
N LYS A 111 -10.84 14.24 5.85
CA LYS A 111 -9.96 14.30 7.03
C LYS A 111 -9.45 15.70 7.32
N VAL A 112 -9.02 16.44 6.28
CA VAL A 112 -8.56 17.83 6.43
C VAL A 112 -9.71 18.74 6.88
N LYS A 113 -10.88 18.65 6.23
CA LYS A 113 -12.07 19.43 6.62
C LYS A 113 -12.45 19.18 8.06
N ASN A 114 -12.50 17.92 8.48
CA ASN A 114 -12.86 17.56 9.86
C ASN A 114 -11.85 18.14 10.87
N ARG A 115 -10.55 18.12 10.56
CA ARG A 115 -9.52 18.71 11.42
C ARG A 115 -9.67 20.23 11.56
N VAL A 116 -9.97 20.93 10.46
CA VAL A 116 -10.21 22.38 10.47
C VAL A 116 -11.45 22.73 11.29
N LEU A 117 -12.55 22.00 11.12
CA LEU A 117 -13.78 22.19 11.90
C LEU A 117 -13.57 21.91 13.39
N MET A 118 -12.83 20.85 13.73
CA MET A 118 -12.47 20.54 15.11
C MET A 118 -11.61 21.63 15.75
N TRP A 119 -10.70 22.25 14.99
CA TRP A 119 -9.96 23.41 15.49
C TRP A 119 -10.88 24.59 15.69
N HIS A 120 -11.72 24.96 14.72
CA HIS A 120 -12.69 26.05 14.91
C HIS A 120 -13.54 25.86 16.19
N ASN A 121 -14.04 24.64 16.43
CA ASN A 121 -14.87 24.33 17.61
C ASN A 121 -14.10 24.31 18.94
N LYS A 122 -12.75 24.24 18.92
CA LYS A 122 -11.91 24.31 20.12
C LYS A 122 -11.51 25.73 20.52
N TRP A 123 -11.77 26.73 19.68
CA TRP A 123 -11.43 28.15 19.96
C TRP A 123 -12.58 28.90 20.65
N LEU A 124 -13.55 28.18 21.24
CA LEU A 124 -14.66 28.76 21.99
C LEU A 124 -14.72 28.24 23.44
N SER A 125 -13.62 28.37 24.18
CA SER A 125 -13.75 28.69 25.61
C SER A 125 -13.57 30.20 25.77
N TYR A 126 -14.63 30.95 25.48
CA TYR A 126 -14.72 32.39 25.79
C TYR A 126 -14.98 32.60 27.29
N GLY A 127 -14.21 31.92 28.13
CA GLY A 127 -14.52 31.72 29.55
C GLY A 127 -13.27 31.44 30.37
N GLY A 128 -12.27 32.31 30.24
CA GLY A 128 -11.45 32.62 31.40
C GLY A 128 -12.39 33.27 32.42
N ASN A 129 -12.94 32.46 33.31
CA ASN A 129 -13.75 32.91 34.42
C ASN A 129 -12.92 33.88 35.27
N SER A 130 -13.47 35.08 35.39
CA SER A 130 -13.35 36.06 36.46
C SER A 130 -12.60 35.60 37.70
N TYR A 131 -11.51 36.28 38.04
CA TYR A 131 -11.18 36.76 39.39
C TYR A 131 -10.39 38.06 39.28
#